data_AF-A0A537N8R7-F1
#
_entry.id   AF-A0A537N8R7-F1
#
_cell.length_a   1.000
_cell.length_b   1.000
_cell.length_c   1.000
_cell.angle_alpha   90.00
_cell.angle_beta   90.00
_cell.angle_gamma   90.00
#
_symmetry.space_group_name_H-M   'P 1'
#
loop_
_entity.id
_entity.type
_entity.pdbx_description
1 polymer ?
#
loop_
_entity_poly.entity_id
_entity_poly.type
_entity_poly.pdbx_seq_one_letter_code
_entity_poly.pdbx_strand_id
1 'polypeptide(L)'
;MRILVVGGGGREHALCWAISASPLCTKLFCAPGNAGIAEVAECIEVGAEDIPGQVALARREKIDFVVIGPDAPLVAGMADAFTAVGIKVFGPSKQAAQLEGSKGFTKELCRRHNIPTAAYERFSDLAKAEAYIRQQGAPIVVKADGLAAGKGVIVAETVEQALAAARDMLEGNRFGASGSSIVIEEFMDGEEV
;
A
#
# COMPACT_ATOMS: atom_id res chain seq x y z
N MET A 1 27.71 3.95 5.47
CA MET A 1 26.48 4.62 5.03
C MET A 1 25.54 4.73 6.20
N ARG A 2 24.94 5.91 6.38
CA ARG A 2 23.90 6.18 7.38
C ARG A 2 22.56 5.92 6.73
N ILE A 3 21.80 4.96 7.27
CA ILE A 3 20.58 4.45 6.63
C ILE A 3 19.39 4.78 7.51
N LEU A 4 18.28 5.22 6.89
CA LEU A 4 16.99 5.42 7.55
C LEU A 4 15.97 4.42 7.00
N VAL A 5 15.33 3.66 7.89
CA VAL A 5 14.15 2.85 7.55
C VAL A 5 12.89 3.58 8.03
N VAL A 6 11.96 3.86 7.12
CA VAL A 6 10.67 4.49 7.48
C VAL A 6 9.64 3.41 7.79
N GLY A 7 8.96 3.53 8.93
CA GLY A 7 7.94 2.60 9.42
C GLY A 7 8.23 2.11 10.84
N GLY A 8 7.55 1.05 11.26
CA GLY A 8 7.60 0.57 12.65
C GLY A 8 6.90 -0.76 12.89
N GLY A 9 6.55 -1.49 11.83
CA GLY A 9 5.99 -2.83 11.92
C GLY A 9 7.05 -3.93 11.96
N GLY A 10 6.61 -5.19 11.91
CA GLY A 10 7.51 -6.36 11.85
C GLY A 10 8.38 -6.39 10.60
N ARG A 11 7.86 -5.92 9.45
CA ARG A 11 8.63 -5.78 8.21
C ARG A 11 9.83 -4.86 8.39
N GLU A 12 9.62 -3.69 8.97
CA GLU A 12 10.71 -2.74 9.21
C GLU A 12 11.71 -3.24 10.25
N HIS A 13 11.27 -4.04 11.22
CA HIS A 13 12.18 -4.75 12.11
C HIS A 13 13.06 -5.74 11.36
N ALA A 14 12.48 -6.60 10.52
CA ALA A 14 13.27 -7.54 9.71
C ALA A 14 14.25 -6.83 8.77
N LEU A 15 13.83 -5.71 8.15
CA LEU A 15 14.71 -4.87 7.34
C LEU A 15 15.85 -4.29 8.16
N CYS A 16 15.57 -3.70 9.32
CA CYS A 16 16.61 -3.13 10.19
C CYS A 16 17.59 -4.22 10.65
N TRP A 17 17.09 -5.38 11.06
CA TRP A 17 17.89 -6.53 11.46
C TRP A 17 18.81 -7.02 10.33
N ALA A 18 18.31 -7.12 9.10
CA ALA A 18 19.14 -7.52 7.96
C ALA A 18 20.16 -6.45 7.57
N ILE A 19 19.76 -5.17 7.58
CA ILE A 19 20.63 -4.05 7.20
C ILE A 19 21.77 -3.85 8.22
N SER A 20 21.51 -4.07 9.52
CA SER A 20 22.51 -3.90 10.58
C SER A 20 23.70 -4.85 10.43
N ALA A 21 23.51 -6.02 9.79
CA ALA A 21 24.58 -6.97 9.48
C ALA A 21 25.46 -6.54 8.27
N SER A 22 25.06 -5.51 7.52
CA SER A 22 25.82 -5.06 6.35
C SER A 22 27.09 -4.31 6.75
N PRO A 23 28.28 -4.67 6.23
CA PRO A 23 29.51 -3.93 6.49
C PRO A 23 29.50 -2.51 5.91
N LEU A 24 28.56 -2.20 5.00
CA LEU A 24 28.39 -0.86 4.45
C LEU A 24 27.54 0.04 5.36
N CYS A 25 26.78 -0.53 6.30
CA CYS A 25 25.97 0.23 7.25
C CYS A 25 26.86 0.72 8.40
N THR A 26 26.98 2.04 8.54
CA THR A 26 27.78 2.67 9.61
C THR A 26 26.92 3.21 10.75
N LYS A 27 25.66 3.55 10.46
CA LYS A 27 24.65 3.93 11.46
C LYS A 27 23.27 3.66 10.88
N LEU A 28 22.39 3.04 11.67
CA LEU A 28 21.05 2.68 11.27
C LEU A 28 20.02 3.41 12.12
N PHE A 29 19.05 4.02 11.46
CA PHE A 29 17.94 4.73 12.06
C PHE A 29 16.62 4.11 11.61
N CYS A 30 15.60 4.21 12.45
CA CYS A 30 14.23 3.90 12.07
C CYS A 30 13.28 4.99 12.59
N ALA A 31 12.24 5.31 11.81
CA ALA A 31 11.26 6.34 12.20
C ALA A 31 9.82 5.94 11.80
N PRO A 32 8.89 5.80 12.76
CA PRO A 32 9.09 5.96 14.20
C PRO A 32 9.83 4.78 14.87
N GLY A 33 9.87 3.61 14.21
CA GLY A 33 10.39 2.38 14.80
C GLY A 33 9.44 1.77 15.85
N ASN A 34 9.95 0.79 16.60
CA ASN A 34 9.27 0.15 17.71
C ASN A 34 10.30 -0.39 18.73
N ALA A 35 9.82 -0.99 19.83
CA ALA A 35 10.68 -1.48 20.91
C ALA A 35 11.71 -2.54 20.44
N GLY A 36 11.33 -3.46 19.54
CA GLY A 36 12.25 -4.46 19.02
C GLY A 36 13.27 -3.86 18.05
N ILE A 37 12.85 -2.90 17.23
CA ILE A 37 13.75 -2.17 16.32
C ILE A 37 14.83 -1.42 17.10
N ALA A 38 14.51 -0.90 18.30
CA ALA A 38 15.47 -0.18 19.15
C ALA A 38 16.67 -1.05 19.60
N GLU A 39 16.60 -2.37 19.46
CA GLU A 39 17.72 -3.28 19.73
C GLU A 39 18.77 -3.28 18.61
N VAL A 40 18.40 -2.88 17.39
CA VAL A 40 19.25 -2.96 16.18
C VAL A 40 19.40 -1.64 15.42
N ALA A 41 18.60 -0.63 15.73
CA ALA A 41 18.60 0.70 15.10
C ALA A 41 18.24 1.80 16.10
N GLU A 42 18.64 3.04 15.81
CA GLU A 42 18.21 4.20 16.58
C GLU A 42 16.81 4.65 16.14
N CYS A 43 15.80 4.44 17.00
CA CYS A 43 14.43 4.87 16.75
C CYS A 43 14.27 6.38 17.02
N ILE A 44 13.70 7.11 16.06
CA ILE A 44 13.42 8.54 16.18
C ILE A 44 11.93 8.78 16.00
N GLU A 45 11.32 9.49 16.94
CA GLU A 45 9.89 9.86 16.96
C GLU A 45 9.54 10.83 15.82
N VAL A 46 9.37 10.30 14.61
CA VAL A 46 8.81 10.97 13.43
C VAL A 46 7.85 9.99 12.78
N GLY A 47 6.60 10.43 12.56
CA GLY A 47 5.55 9.57 11.99
C GLY A 47 5.92 9.04 10.60
N ALA A 48 5.53 7.81 10.30
CA ALA A 48 5.84 7.17 9.01
C ALA A 48 5.18 7.88 7.81
N GLU A 49 4.11 8.64 8.04
CA GLU A 49 3.40 9.43 7.02
C GLU A 49 3.78 10.93 7.05
N ASP A 50 4.60 11.35 8.02
CA ASP A 50 5.09 12.73 8.12
C ASP A 50 6.23 12.97 7.13
N ILE A 51 5.90 13.11 5.84
CA ILE A 51 6.88 13.32 4.77
C ILE A 51 7.83 14.50 5.05
N PRO A 52 7.35 15.70 5.43
CA PRO A 52 8.24 16.81 5.77
C PRO A 52 9.17 16.48 6.94
N GLY A 53 8.64 15.85 8.00
CA GLY A 53 9.42 15.43 9.15
C GLY A 53 10.49 14.40 8.81
N GLN A 54 10.18 13.42 7.96
CA GLN A 54 11.11 12.39 7.50
C GLN A 54 12.24 12.99 6.65
N VAL A 55 11.93 13.93 5.77
CA VAL A 55 12.93 14.66 4.97
C VAL A 55 13.82 15.52 5.89
N ALA A 56 13.24 16.21 6.86
CA ALA A 56 13.98 17.02 7.83
C ALA A 56 14.89 16.16 8.72
N LEU A 57 14.39 15.02 9.18
CA LEU A 57 15.16 14.00 9.92
C LEU A 57 16.36 13.54 9.09
N ALA A 58 16.14 13.14 7.84
CA ALA A 58 17.20 12.62 7.00
C ALA A 58 18.31 13.66 6.74
N ARG A 59 17.95 14.93 6.57
CA ARG A 59 18.91 16.03 6.46
C ARG A 59 19.69 16.25 7.75
N ARG A 60 18.99 16.31 8.90
CA ARG A 60 19.60 16.52 10.22
C ARG A 60 20.59 15.41 10.55
N GLU A 61 20.18 14.16 10.32
CA GLU A 61 21.00 12.98 10.60
C GLU A 61 21.96 12.62 9.47
N LYS A 62 22.06 13.43 8.41
CA LYS A 62 22.97 13.19 7.26
C LYS A 62 22.82 11.77 6.70
N ILE A 63 21.58 11.37 6.43
CA ILE A 63 21.25 10.05 5.89
C ILE A 63 21.71 9.97 4.43
N ASP A 64 22.39 8.88 4.09
CA ASP A 64 22.89 8.60 2.74
C ASP A 64 21.86 7.82 1.90
N PHE A 65 21.05 6.97 2.57
CA PHE A 65 20.11 6.06 1.92
C PHE A 65 18.87 5.83 2.78
N VAL A 66 17.70 5.93 2.17
CA VAL A 66 16.40 5.70 2.83
C VAL A 66 15.76 4.43 2.28
N VAL A 67 15.16 3.63 3.15
CA VAL A 67 14.30 2.48 2.79
C VAL A 67 12.91 2.75 3.33
N ILE A 68 11.91 2.85 2.46
CA ILE A 68 10.53 3.08 2.87
C ILE A 68 9.82 1.74 3.00
N GLY A 69 9.37 1.40 4.21
CA GLY A 69 8.67 0.15 4.50
C GLY A 69 7.18 0.19 4.12
N PRO A 70 6.36 1.11 4.67
CA PRO A 70 4.92 1.12 4.48
C PRO A 70 4.46 1.74 3.17
N ASP A 71 3.30 1.28 2.70
CA ASP A 71 2.78 1.58 1.37
C ASP A 71 2.13 2.98 1.31
N ALA A 72 1.52 3.41 2.41
CA ALA A 72 0.88 4.73 2.53
C ALA A 72 1.82 5.91 2.19
N PRO A 73 3.03 6.04 2.77
CA PRO A 73 3.94 7.12 2.38
C PRO A 73 4.47 6.99 0.95
N LEU A 74 4.57 5.79 0.39
CA LEU A 74 4.94 5.59 -1.02
C LEU A 74 3.88 6.18 -1.94
N VAL A 75 2.60 5.83 -1.71
CA VAL A 75 1.46 6.38 -2.47
C VAL A 75 1.31 7.89 -2.26
N ALA A 76 1.70 8.42 -1.10
CA ALA A 76 1.72 9.85 -0.83
C ALA A 76 2.89 10.60 -1.50
N GLY A 77 3.91 9.88 -2.01
CA GLY A 77 5.03 10.45 -2.75
C GLY A 77 6.28 10.75 -1.91
N MET A 78 6.50 10.02 -0.82
CA MET A 78 7.68 10.19 0.02
C MET A 78 9.00 9.95 -0.74
N ALA A 79 9.05 8.97 -1.65
CA ALA A 79 10.24 8.71 -2.45
C ALA A 79 10.61 9.90 -3.36
N ASP A 80 9.59 10.54 -3.95
CA ASP A 80 9.79 11.75 -4.76
C ASP A 80 10.32 12.90 -3.90
N ALA A 81 9.81 13.05 -2.67
CA ALA A 81 10.28 14.07 -1.73
C ALA A 81 11.75 13.90 -1.35
N PHE A 82 12.22 12.67 -1.11
CA PHE A 82 13.65 12.40 -0.88
C PHE A 82 14.51 12.63 -2.12
N THR A 83 14.03 12.19 -3.28
CA THR A 83 14.74 12.37 -4.56
C THR A 83 14.91 13.84 -4.89
N ALA A 84 13.87 14.67 -4.68
CA ALA A 84 13.90 16.11 -4.91
C ALA A 84 14.94 16.85 -4.07
N VAL A 85 15.36 16.28 -2.93
CA VAL A 85 16.41 16.84 -2.06
C VAL A 85 17.76 16.14 -2.21
N GLY A 86 17.90 15.27 -3.20
CA GLY A 86 19.15 14.58 -3.53
C GLY A 86 19.53 13.43 -2.58
N ILE A 87 18.58 12.91 -1.80
CA ILE A 87 18.79 11.76 -0.91
C ILE A 87 18.39 10.49 -1.66
N LYS A 88 19.28 9.49 -1.69
CA LYS A 88 18.99 8.21 -2.33
C LYS A 88 17.91 7.47 -1.53
N VAL A 89 16.94 6.91 -2.24
CA VAL A 89 15.79 6.24 -1.63
C VAL A 89 15.46 4.95 -2.37
N PHE A 90 15.15 3.90 -1.60
CA PHE A 90 14.53 2.68 -2.08
C PHE A 90 13.04 2.74 -1.80
N GLY A 91 12.28 2.93 -2.88
CA GLY A 91 10.83 3.03 -2.89
C GLY A 91 10.37 3.54 -4.26
N PRO A 92 9.20 3.11 -4.76
CA PRO A 92 8.65 3.64 -6.02
C PRO A 92 8.34 5.13 -5.91
N SER A 93 8.40 5.84 -7.05
CA SER A 93 7.81 7.17 -7.18
C SER A 93 6.30 7.12 -6.91
N LYS A 94 5.68 8.27 -6.62
CA LYS A 94 4.21 8.36 -6.46
C LYS A 94 3.45 7.79 -7.65
N GLN A 95 3.98 8.03 -8.86
CA GLN A 95 3.40 7.51 -10.09
C GLN A 95 3.51 5.98 -10.16
N ALA A 96 4.67 5.41 -9.85
CA ALA A 96 4.86 3.96 -9.88
C ALA A 96 4.09 3.26 -8.74
N ALA A 97 3.95 3.90 -7.58
CA ALA A 97 3.19 3.40 -6.44
C ALA A 97 1.68 3.23 -6.73
N GLN A 98 1.16 3.76 -7.85
CA GLN A 98 -0.22 3.50 -8.29
C GLN A 98 -0.51 2.02 -8.52
N LEU A 99 0.52 1.20 -8.79
CA LEU A 99 0.38 -0.26 -8.93
C LEU A 99 -0.18 -0.93 -7.66
N GLU A 100 0.03 -0.31 -6.50
CA GLU A 100 -0.52 -0.79 -5.23
C GLU A 100 -1.62 0.14 -4.71
N GLY A 101 -1.45 1.45 -4.91
CA GLY A 101 -2.39 2.47 -4.44
C GLY A 101 -3.76 2.48 -5.14
N SER A 102 -3.88 1.91 -6.34
CA SER A 102 -5.16 1.74 -7.04
C SER A 102 -5.25 0.36 -7.70
N LYS A 103 -6.15 -0.48 -7.19
CA LYS A 103 -6.43 -1.79 -7.79
C LYS A 103 -6.92 -1.65 -9.22
N GLY A 104 -7.81 -0.68 -9.48
CA GLY A 104 -8.32 -0.36 -10.80
C GLY A 104 -7.22 0.02 -11.79
N PHE A 105 -6.24 0.80 -11.37
CA PHE A 105 -5.06 1.14 -12.20
C PHE A 105 -4.30 -0.12 -12.61
N THR A 106 -3.99 -0.99 -11.65
CA THR A 106 -3.25 -2.24 -11.89
C THR A 106 -4.02 -3.18 -12.80
N LYS A 107 -5.33 -3.31 -12.60
CA LYS A 107 -6.17 -4.15 -13.43
C LYS A 107 -6.24 -3.66 -14.88
N GLU A 108 -6.28 -2.35 -15.09
CA GLU A 108 -6.25 -1.76 -16.42
C GLU A 108 -4.88 -1.94 -17.08
N LEU A 109 -3.80 -1.83 -16.31
CA LEU A 109 -2.45 -2.14 -16.77
C LEU A 109 -2.34 -3.62 -17.20
N CYS A 110 -2.86 -4.55 -16.40
CA CYS A 110 -2.89 -5.97 -16.75
C CYS A 110 -3.69 -6.23 -18.03
N ARG A 111 -4.88 -5.65 -18.16
CA ARG A 111 -5.71 -5.76 -19.38
C ARG A 111 -4.97 -5.23 -20.61
N ARG A 112 -4.38 -4.04 -20.52
CA ARG A 112 -3.63 -3.41 -21.63
C ARG A 112 -2.44 -4.24 -22.10
N HIS A 113 -1.75 -4.90 -21.16
CA HIS A 113 -0.52 -5.62 -21.42
C HIS A 113 -0.67 -7.15 -21.46
N ASN A 114 -1.92 -7.65 -21.46
CA ASN A 114 -2.24 -9.09 -21.44
C ASN A 114 -1.56 -9.85 -20.29
N ILE A 115 -1.48 -9.23 -19.12
CA ILE A 115 -1.00 -9.90 -17.90
C ILE A 115 -2.19 -10.65 -17.29
N PRO A 116 -2.09 -11.98 -17.08
CA PRO A 116 -3.18 -12.77 -16.52
C PRO A 116 -3.62 -12.26 -15.13
N THR A 117 -4.92 -12.08 -14.96
CA THR A 117 -5.56 -11.70 -13.70
C THR A 117 -7.05 -12.06 -13.79
N ALA A 118 -7.74 -12.11 -12.64
CA ALA A 118 -9.19 -12.36 -12.59
C ALA A 118 -9.96 -11.44 -13.55
N ALA A 119 -11.01 -11.93 -14.21
CA ALA A 119 -11.91 -11.04 -14.93
C ALA A 119 -12.47 -9.98 -13.96
N TYR A 120 -12.63 -8.74 -14.41
CA TYR A 120 -13.05 -7.65 -13.53
C TYR A 120 -13.79 -6.54 -14.25
N GLU A 121 -14.58 -5.82 -13.48
CA GLU A 121 -15.10 -4.50 -13.84
C GLU A 121 -14.96 -3.51 -12.67
N ARG A 122 -14.90 -2.20 -12.98
CA ARG A 122 -14.77 -1.13 -11.99
C ARG A 122 -16.03 -0.28 -11.97
N PHE A 123 -16.50 0.05 -10.77
CA PHE A 123 -17.74 0.81 -10.58
C PHE A 123 -17.55 1.94 -9.57
N SER A 124 -18.07 3.12 -9.91
CA SER A 124 -18.30 4.23 -8.96
C SER A 124 -19.80 4.49 -8.75
N ASP A 125 -20.65 3.75 -9.46
CA ASP A 125 -22.10 3.84 -9.40
C ASP A 125 -22.64 2.52 -8.82
N LEU A 126 -23.35 2.63 -7.70
CA LEU A 126 -23.84 1.47 -6.98
C LEU A 126 -24.84 0.66 -7.81
N ALA A 127 -25.76 1.31 -8.53
CA ALA A 127 -26.77 0.60 -9.30
C ALA A 127 -26.15 -0.25 -10.42
N LYS A 128 -25.11 0.28 -11.09
CA LYS A 128 -24.34 -0.48 -12.09
C LYS A 128 -23.57 -1.64 -11.45
N ALA A 129 -22.96 -1.42 -10.28
CA ALA A 129 -22.28 -2.47 -9.54
C ALA A 129 -23.25 -3.61 -9.16
N GLU A 130 -24.42 -3.28 -8.62
CA GLU A 130 -25.43 -4.27 -8.25
C GLU A 130 -25.94 -5.07 -9.46
N ALA A 131 -26.18 -4.40 -10.59
CA ALA A 131 -26.58 -5.06 -11.82
C ALA A 131 -25.51 -6.06 -12.30
N TYR A 132 -24.23 -5.67 -12.26
CA TYR A 132 -23.12 -6.54 -12.62
C TYR A 132 -23.00 -7.74 -11.68
N ILE A 133 -23.13 -7.54 -10.36
CA ILE A 133 -23.11 -8.62 -9.36
C ILE A 133 -24.23 -9.64 -9.66
N ARG A 134 -25.44 -9.16 -9.93
CA ARG A 134 -26.58 -10.05 -10.25
C ARG A 134 -26.38 -10.81 -11.55
N GLN A 135 -25.70 -10.20 -12.53
CA GLN A 135 -25.39 -10.83 -13.79
C GLN A 135 -24.33 -11.93 -13.65
N GLN A 136 -23.27 -11.68 -12.88
CA GLN A 136 -22.16 -12.64 -12.70
C GLN A 136 -22.51 -13.77 -11.72
N GLY A 137 -23.32 -13.48 -10.70
CA GLY A 137 -23.58 -14.43 -9.62
C GLY A 137 -22.46 -14.47 -8.59
N ALA A 138 -22.37 -15.58 -7.84
CA ALA A 138 -21.37 -15.82 -6.80
C ALA A 138 -20.77 -17.23 -6.95
N PRO A 139 -19.55 -17.51 -6.46
CA PRO A 139 -18.69 -16.62 -5.67
C PRO A 139 -18.09 -15.46 -6.47
N ILE A 140 -17.98 -14.28 -5.85
CA ILE A 140 -17.44 -13.07 -6.47
C ILE A 140 -16.71 -12.22 -5.44
N VAL A 141 -15.71 -11.45 -5.86
CA VAL A 141 -14.89 -10.65 -4.95
C VAL A 141 -15.17 -9.17 -5.14
N VAL A 142 -15.49 -8.47 -4.06
CA VAL A 142 -15.72 -7.02 -4.04
C VAL A 142 -14.57 -6.33 -3.31
N LYS A 143 -13.89 -5.41 -3.98
CA LYS A 143 -12.69 -4.74 -3.48
C LYS A 143 -12.84 -3.22 -3.54
N ALA A 144 -12.46 -2.52 -2.48
CA ALA A 144 -12.26 -1.07 -2.52
C ALA A 144 -11.03 -0.75 -3.40
N ASP A 145 -11.11 0.26 -4.26
CA ASP A 145 -10.02 0.56 -5.20
C ASP A 145 -8.74 1.02 -4.50
N GLY A 146 -8.86 1.96 -3.55
CA GLY A 146 -7.70 2.55 -2.86
C GLY A 146 -7.09 1.68 -1.76
N LEU A 147 -6.10 2.26 -1.06
CA LEU A 147 -5.55 1.69 0.16
C LEU A 147 -6.64 1.68 1.23
N ALA A 148 -7.12 0.48 1.58
CA ALA A 148 -8.18 0.24 2.56
C ALA A 148 -7.63 -0.50 3.79
N ALA A 149 -6.34 -0.26 4.11
CA ALA A 149 -5.61 -0.91 5.21
C ALA A 149 -5.76 -2.43 5.26
N GLY A 150 -5.78 -3.08 4.08
CA GLY A 150 -5.96 -4.54 3.95
C GLY A 150 -7.37 -5.05 4.27
N LYS A 151 -8.32 -4.18 4.64
CA LYS A 151 -9.69 -4.55 5.03
C LYS A 151 -10.75 -4.31 3.96
N GLY A 152 -10.34 -3.81 2.80
CA GLY A 152 -11.22 -3.46 1.69
C GLY A 152 -11.42 -4.59 0.68
N VAL A 153 -11.36 -5.85 1.08
CA VAL A 153 -11.58 -7.01 0.19
C VAL A 153 -12.59 -7.94 0.86
N ILE A 154 -13.65 -8.26 0.13
CA ILE A 154 -14.70 -9.18 0.58
C ILE A 154 -14.86 -10.26 -0.49
N VAL A 155 -14.61 -11.51 -0.11
CA VAL A 155 -14.97 -12.69 -0.91
C VAL A 155 -16.42 -13.05 -0.55
N ALA A 156 -17.34 -12.85 -1.48
CA ALA A 156 -18.76 -13.08 -1.27
C ALA A 156 -19.15 -14.43 -1.89
N GLU A 157 -19.63 -15.34 -1.05
CA GLU A 157 -20.15 -16.65 -1.45
C GLU A 157 -21.58 -16.57 -1.96
N THR A 158 -22.31 -15.49 -1.63
CA THR A 158 -23.66 -15.23 -2.13
C THR A 158 -23.79 -13.85 -2.77
N VAL A 159 -24.77 -13.70 -3.67
CA VAL A 159 -25.11 -12.41 -4.30
C VAL A 159 -25.48 -11.37 -3.24
N GLU A 160 -26.19 -11.76 -2.19
CA GLU A 160 -26.60 -10.88 -1.10
C GLU A 160 -25.40 -10.32 -0.33
N GLN A 161 -24.39 -11.16 -0.07
CA GLN A 161 -23.13 -10.73 0.55
C GLN A 161 -22.38 -9.73 -0.33
N ALA A 162 -22.31 -10.00 -1.65
CA ALA A 162 -21.63 -9.12 -2.60
C ALA A 162 -22.31 -7.74 -2.70
N LEU A 163 -23.65 -7.72 -2.72
CA LEU A 163 -24.42 -6.47 -2.75
C LEU A 163 -24.24 -5.66 -1.46
N ALA A 164 -24.26 -6.32 -0.31
CA ALA A 164 -24.00 -5.66 0.97
C ALA A 164 -22.59 -5.06 1.00
N ALA A 165 -21.59 -5.77 0.50
CA ALA A 165 -20.21 -5.29 0.37
C ALA A 165 -20.12 -4.05 -0.54
N ALA A 166 -20.76 -4.08 -1.71
CA ALA A 166 -20.75 -2.96 -2.65
C ALA A 166 -21.40 -1.70 -2.05
N ARG A 167 -22.52 -1.84 -1.33
CA ARG A 167 -23.18 -0.73 -0.61
C ARG A 167 -22.29 -0.15 0.48
N ASP A 168 -21.73 -0.99 1.35
CA ASP A 168 -20.87 -0.54 2.44
C ASP A 168 -19.65 0.24 1.92
N MET A 169 -19.07 -0.21 0.81
CA MET A 169 -17.92 0.45 0.19
C MET A 169 -18.26 1.76 -0.53
N LEU A 170 -19.38 1.82 -1.28
CA LEU A 170 -19.74 2.99 -2.12
C LEU A 170 -20.61 4.04 -1.41
N GLU A 171 -21.50 3.66 -0.49
CA GLU A 171 -22.39 4.59 0.22
C GLU A 171 -21.81 5.02 1.57
N GLY A 172 -21.11 4.12 2.26
CA GLY A 172 -20.69 4.31 3.65
C GLY A 172 -19.50 5.25 3.84
N ASN A 173 -18.81 5.66 2.75
CA ASN A 173 -17.54 6.39 2.79
C ASN A 173 -16.53 5.78 3.79
N ARG A 174 -16.68 4.47 4.07
CA ARG A 174 -16.07 3.76 5.20
C ARG A 174 -14.55 3.68 5.10
N PHE A 175 -14.03 3.91 3.89
CA PHE A 175 -12.61 3.95 3.56
C PHE A 175 -12.17 5.35 3.06
N GLY A 176 -12.95 6.39 3.32
CA GLY A 176 -12.70 7.75 2.81
C GLY A 176 -12.63 7.77 1.28
N ALA A 177 -11.70 8.55 0.71
CA ALA A 177 -11.51 8.65 -0.73
C ALA A 177 -11.22 7.29 -1.41
N SER A 178 -10.68 6.30 -0.68
CA SER A 178 -10.42 4.94 -1.18
C SER A 178 -11.70 4.15 -1.50
N GLY A 179 -12.88 4.57 -0.99
CA GLY A 179 -14.19 3.97 -1.27
C GLY A 179 -14.96 4.63 -2.43
N SER A 180 -14.39 5.64 -3.10
CA SER A 180 -15.04 6.33 -4.23
C SER A 180 -15.30 5.45 -5.45
N SER A 181 -14.63 4.29 -5.53
CA SER A 181 -14.91 3.25 -6.50
C SER A 181 -14.53 1.89 -5.96
N ILE A 182 -15.17 0.86 -6.51
CA ILE A 182 -14.90 -0.54 -6.22
C ILE A 182 -14.48 -1.28 -7.49
N VAL A 183 -13.74 -2.36 -7.29
CA VAL A 183 -13.40 -3.35 -8.30
C VAL A 183 -14.14 -4.64 -7.93
N ILE A 184 -14.90 -5.18 -8.88
CA ILE A 184 -15.59 -6.46 -8.72
C ILE A 184 -14.90 -7.47 -9.63
N GLU A 185 -14.42 -8.57 -9.04
CA GLU A 185 -13.60 -9.56 -9.72
C GLU A 185 -14.21 -10.95 -9.62
N GLU A 186 -13.94 -11.75 -10.64
CA GLU A 186 -14.07 -13.21 -10.58
C GLU A 186 -13.31 -13.76 -9.37
N PHE A 187 -13.93 -14.72 -8.68
CA PHE A 187 -13.27 -15.50 -7.64
C PHE A 187 -12.31 -16.51 -8.28
N MET A 188 -11.04 -16.47 -7.88
CA MET A 188 -10.03 -17.45 -8.30
C MET A 188 -9.74 -18.40 -7.15
N ASP A 189 -9.72 -19.70 -7.42
CA ASP A 189 -9.27 -20.74 -6.51
C ASP A 189 -7.84 -21.20 -6.85
N GLY A 190 -7.18 -21.82 -5.87
CA GLY A 190 -5.81 -22.29 -5.99
C GLY A 190 -4.95 -21.96 -4.78
N GLU A 191 -3.65 -22.20 -4.92
CA GLU A 191 -2.65 -21.87 -3.91
C GLU A 191 -2.20 -20.41 -4.05
N GLU A 192 -2.24 -19.66 -2.94
CA GLU A 192 -1.69 -18.30 -2.83
C GLU A 192 -0.24 -18.38 -2.32
N VAL A 193 0.69 -17.68 -2.99
CA VAL A 193 2.14 -17.69 -2.68
C VAL A 193 2.72 -16.29 -2.50
#